data_AF-A0A286BQM3-F1
#
_entry.id   AF-A0A286BQM3-F1
#
_cell.length_a   1.000
_cell.length_b   1.000
_cell.length_c   1.000
_cell.angle_alpha   90.00
_cell.angle_beta   90.00
_cell.angle_gamma   90.00
#
_symmetry.space_group_name_H-M   'P 1'
#
loop_
_entity.id
_entity.type
_entity.pdbx_description
1 polymer ?
#
loop_
_entity_poly.entity_id
_entity_poly.type
_entity_poly.pdbx_seq_one_letter_code
_entity_poly.pdbx_strand_id
1 'polypeptide(L)'
;MASIIHCDIAMDEDDCEKLQRIIQGNILKIAEALAGDLQWYSQNAQLVPNSFHVISIQPSDDYRFKMLYDFSWNLFNPCLDLNETFKRREEVLFQVSPGALVFAVIDNARPSPADEL
;
A
#
# COMPACT_ATOMS: atom_id res chain seq x y z
N MET A 1 -8.42 -0.64 7.91
CA MET A 1 -9.32 -0.43 6.76
C MET A 1 -8.76 -1.23 5.60
N ALA A 2 -9.56 -2.08 4.93
CA ALA A 2 -9.10 -2.80 3.74
C ALA A 2 -9.22 -1.91 2.50
N SER A 3 -8.24 -1.96 1.60
CA SER A 3 -8.34 -1.32 0.29
C SER A 3 -8.87 -2.29 -0.74
N ILE A 4 -9.78 -1.81 -1.59
CA ILE A 4 -10.48 -2.63 -2.57
C ILE A 4 -10.31 -2.01 -3.96
N ILE A 5 -9.82 -2.79 -4.92
CA ILE A 5 -9.88 -2.44 -6.34
C ILE A 5 -11.01 -3.25 -6.96
N HIS A 6 -12.08 -2.57 -7.42
CA HIS A 6 -13.10 -3.22 -8.24
C HIS A 6 -12.57 -3.40 -9.67
N CYS A 7 -12.56 -4.63 -10.15
CA CYS A 7 -12.11 -4.98 -11.50
C CYS A 7 -12.79 -6.26 -11.99
N ASP A 8 -12.96 -6.37 -13.31
CA ASP A 8 -13.52 -7.57 -13.94
C ASP A 8 -12.46 -8.68 -13.96
N ILE A 9 -12.43 -9.49 -12.89
CA ILE A 9 -11.45 -10.56 -12.66
C ILE A 9 -12.16 -11.85 -12.26
N ALA A 10 -11.72 -12.96 -12.82
CA ALA A 10 -12.20 -14.29 -12.47
C ALA A 10 -11.73 -14.67 -11.06
N MET A 11 -12.55 -15.43 -10.32
CA MET A 11 -12.21 -15.84 -8.95
C MET A 11 -10.98 -16.75 -8.91
N ASP A 12 -10.75 -17.51 -9.99
CA ASP A 12 -9.64 -18.41 -10.17
C ASP A 12 -8.42 -17.78 -10.86
N GLU A 13 -8.38 -16.45 -10.98
CA GLU A 13 -7.24 -15.77 -11.60
C GLU A 13 -5.97 -15.91 -10.75
N ASP A 14 -4.98 -16.61 -11.31
CA ASP A 14 -3.64 -16.78 -10.74
C ASP A 14 -2.52 -16.13 -11.55
N ASP A 15 -2.84 -15.50 -12.69
CA ASP A 15 -1.84 -14.82 -13.52
C ASP A 15 -1.30 -13.56 -12.83
N CYS A 16 -0.09 -13.70 -12.28
CA CYS A 16 0.59 -12.63 -11.55
C CYS A 16 0.89 -11.41 -12.42
N GLU A 17 1.14 -11.58 -13.73
CA GLU A 17 1.39 -10.45 -14.64
C GLU A 17 0.12 -9.64 -14.89
N LYS A 18 -1.02 -10.32 -15.05
CA LYS A 18 -2.33 -9.70 -15.21
C LYS A 18 -2.73 -8.96 -13.93
N LEU A 19 -2.55 -9.60 -12.77
CA LEU A 19 -2.77 -8.97 -11.46
C LEU A 19 -1.91 -7.71 -11.32
N GLN A 20 -0.63 -7.77 -11.66
CA GLN A 20 0.27 -6.63 -11.60
C GLN A 20 -0.19 -5.48 -12.49
N ARG A 21 -0.63 -5.75 -13.73
CA ARG A 21 -1.15 -4.72 -14.64
C ARG A 21 -2.41 -4.04 -14.09
N ILE A 22 -3.35 -4.82 -13.54
CA ILE A 22 -4.59 -4.29 -12.95
C ILE A 22 -4.27 -3.39 -11.76
N ILE A 23 -3.37 -3.85 -10.88
CA ILE A 23 -2.98 -3.11 -9.67
C ILE A 23 -2.24 -1.83 -10.06
N GLN A 24 -1.25 -1.91 -10.96
CA GLN A 24 -0.50 -0.75 -11.41
C GLN A 24 -1.41 0.30 -12.07
N GLY A 25 -2.41 -0.12 -12.86
CA GLY A 25 -3.40 0.78 -13.46
C GLY A 25 -4.34 1.45 -12.46
N ASN A 26 -4.51 0.88 -11.27
CA ASN A 26 -5.37 1.40 -10.21
C ASN A 26 -4.59 1.88 -8.99
N ILE A 27 -3.25 1.97 -9.08
CA ILE A 27 -2.39 2.17 -7.92
C ILE A 27 -2.70 3.46 -7.17
N LEU A 28 -3.06 4.53 -7.89
CA LEU A 28 -3.43 5.83 -7.31
C LEU A 28 -4.63 5.75 -6.35
N LYS A 29 -5.53 4.77 -6.52
CA LYS A 29 -6.70 4.58 -5.64
C LYS A 29 -6.34 3.93 -4.31
N ILE A 30 -5.22 3.22 -4.25
CA ILE A 30 -4.81 2.43 -3.10
C ILE A 30 -3.46 2.86 -2.52
N ALA A 31 -2.73 3.75 -3.19
CA ALA A 31 -1.37 4.16 -2.82
C ALA A 31 -1.31 4.77 -1.40
N GLU A 32 -2.24 5.66 -1.05
CA GLU A 32 -2.28 6.26 0.29
C GLU A 32 -2.54 5.20 1.37
N ALA A 33 -3.48 4.29 1.12
CA ALA A 33 -3.77 3.22 2.05
C ALA A 33 -2.58 2.25 2.20
N LEU A 34 -1.93 1.88 1.10
CA LEU A 34 -0.74 1.01 1.13
C LEU A 34 0.50 1.70 1.73
N ALA A 35 0.62 3.02 1.63
CA ALA A 35 1.65 3.78 2.33
C ALA A 35 1.42 3.82 3.85
N GLY A 36 0.16 3.61 4.27
CA GLY A 36 -0.26 3.65 5.66
C GLY A 36 -0.22 5.06 6.24
N ASP A 37 -0.26 5.14 7.57
CA ASP A 37 -0.21 6.43 8.26
C ASP A 37 1.24 6.94 8.37
N LEU A 38 1.67 7.70 7.36
CA LEU A 38 2.98 8.36 7.35
C LEU A 38 3.13 9.39 8.48
N GLN A 39 2.03 9.83 9.12
CA GLN A 39 2.09 10.76 10.25
C GLN A 39 2.78 10.16 11.48
N TRP A 40 2.93 8.84 11.53
CA TRP A 40 3.77 8.17 12.53
C TRP A 40 5.22 8.69 12.52
N TYR A 41 5.72 9.07 11.33
CA TYR A 41 7.08 9.61 11.17
C TYR A 41 7.14 11.12 11.36
N SER A 42 6.13 11.86 10.89
CA SER A 42 6.00 13.32 11.07
C SER A 42 4.65 13.83 10.56
N GLN A 43 4.13 14.88 11.18
CA GLN A 43 2.90 15.55 10.73
C GLN A 43 2.98 16.11 9.31
N ASN A 44 4.19 16.41 8.80
CA ASN A 44 4.40 16.87 7.44
C ASN A 44 4.89 15.77 6.50
N ALA A 45 4.86 14.50 6.93
CA ALA A 45 5.22 13.39 6.06
C ALA A 45 4.18 13.27 4.93
N GLN A 46 4.63 13.37 3.69
CA GLN A 46 3.73 13.33 2.52
C GLN A 46 4.22 12.30 1.51
N LEU A 47 3.31 11.45 1.04
CA LEU A 47 3.59 10.52 -0.04
C LEU A 47 3.96 11.31 -1.31
N VAL A 48 5.07 10.94 -1.95
CA VAL A 48 5.45 11.54 -3.23
C VAL A 48 4.50 11.00 -4.31
N PRO A 49 3.77 11.87 -5.03
CA PRO A 49 2.84 11.42 -6.06
C PRO A 49 3.59 10.64 -7.15
N ASN A 50 2.94 9.61 -7.68
CA ASN A 50 3.48 8.72 -8.71
C ASN A 50 4.80 8.01 -8.35
N SER A 51 5.20 7.98 -7.08
CA SER A 51 6.39 7.26 -6.64
C SER A 51 6.16 5.76 -6.39
N PHE A 52 4.89 5.34 -6.41
CA PHE A 52 4.49 3.98 -6.08
C PHE A 52 4.77 3.03 -7.24
N HIS A 53 5.45 1.93 -6.95
CA HIS A 53 5.88 0.97 -7.95
C HIS A 53 5.76 -0.46 -7.41
N VAL A 54 5.07 -1.31 -8.17
CA VAL A 54 4.97 -2.74 -7.86
C VAL A 54 6.22 -3.44 -8.36
N ILE A 55 6.96 -4.08 -7.45
CA ILE A 55 8.21 -4.78 -7.75
C ILE A 55 7.93 -6.20 -8.20
N SER A 56 7.07 -6.92 -7.46
CA SER A 56 6.71 -8.30 -7.79
C SER A 56 5.41 -8.71 -7.10
N ILE A 57 4.74 -9.68 -7.71
CA ILE A 57 3.61 -10.39 -7.12
C ILE A 57 3.96 -11.88 -7.12
N GLN A 58 3.73 -12.54 -5.98
CA GLN A 58 3.96 -13.97 -5.82
C GLN A 58 2.72 -14.63 -5.21
N PRO A 59 2.33 -15.82 -5.67
CA PRO A 59 1.28 -16.59 -5.03
C PRO A 59 1.75 -17.02 -3.63
N SER A 60 0.85 -16.94 -2.64
CA SER A 60 1.13 -17.35 -1.25
C SER A 60 0.27 -18.56 -0.83
N ASP A 61 -1.00 -18.58 -1.23
CA ASP A 61 -2.00 -19.62 -0.91
C ASP A 61 -3.13 -19.56 -1.96
N ASP A 62 -4.14 -20.44 -1.89
CA ASP A 62 -5.32 -20.40 -2.76
C ASP A 62 -5.93 -19.00 -2.85
N TYR A 63 -5.82 -18.39 -4.03
CA TYR A 63 -6.32 -17.05 -4.38
C TYR A 63 -5.75 -15.90 -3.53
N ARG A 64 -4.64 -16.14 -2.84
CA ARG A 64 -3.91 -15.15 -2.03
C ARG A 64 -2.53 -14.90 -2.61
N PHE A 65 -2.18 -13.64 -2.67
CA PHE A 65 -0.96 -13.16 -3.30
C PHE A 65 -0.24 -12.22 -2.36
N LYS A 66 1.08 -12.26 -2.43
CA LYS A 66 1.96 -11.30 -1.78
C LYS A 66 2.48 -10.34 -2.83
N MET A 67 2.29 -9.05 -2.59
CA MET A 67 2.80 -7.98 -3.44
C MET A 67 3.94 -7.26 -2.72
N LEU A 68 5.11 -7.23 -3.35
CA LEU A 68 6.24 -6.40 -2.96
C LEU A 68 6.17 -5.08 -3.74
N TYR A 69 6.27 -3.96 -3.05
CA TYR A 69 6.21 -2.64 -3.65
C TYR A 69 7.18 -1.66 -2.99
N ASP A 70 7.50 -0.59 -3.71
CA ASP A 70 8.24 0.54 -3.20
C ASP A 70 7.52 1.86 -3.46
N PHE A 71 7.72 2.81 -2.56
CA PHE A 71 7.21 4.17 -2.68
C PHE A 71 8.17 5.16 -2.02
N SER A 72 8.02 6.43 -2.37
CA SER A 72 8.79 7.52 -1.77
C SER A 72 7.90 8.47 -1.00
N TRP A 73 8.40 9.03 0.09
CA TRP A 73 7.70 10.03 0.88
C TRP A 73 8.67 11.11 1.33
N ASN A 74 8.17 12.34 1.44
CA ASN A 74 8.96 13.48 1.88
C ASN A 74 8.74 13.70 3.37
N LEU A 75 9.83 13.95 4.08
CA LEU A 75 9.82 14.40 5.45
C LEU A 75 10.25 15.87 5.48
N PHE A 76 9.32 16.74 5.88
CA PHE A 76 9.60 18.15 6.11
C PHE A 76 9.50 18.47 7.61
N ASN A 77 10.56 19.01 8.19
CA ASN A 77 10.53 19.53 9.54
C ASN A 77 11.32 20.85 9.61
N PRO A 78 10.63 22.01 9.64
CA PRO A 78 11.30 23.31 9.62
C PRO A 78 12.08 23.60 10.90
N CYS A 79 11.72 22.97 12.03
CA CYS A 79 12.45 23.14 13.29
C CYS A 79 13.79 22.40 13.30
N LEU A 80 13.90 21.34 12.50
CA LEU A 80 15.12 20.54 12.38
C LEU A 80 15.90 20.83 11.09
N ASP A 81 15.47 21.82 10.29
CA ASP A 81 15.99 22.11 8.95
C ASP A 81 16.03 20.87 8.04
N LEU A 82 15.05 19.98 8.21
CA LEU A 82 15.03 18.69 7.54
C LEU A 82 14.04 18.72 6.38
N ASN A 83 14.55 18.44 5.17
CA ASN A 83 13.77 18.32 3.95
C ASN A 83 14.35 17.19 3.09
N GLU A 84 13.93 15.97 3.37
CA GLU A 84 14.50 14.76 2.78
C GLU A 84 13.42 13.88 2.16
N THR A 85 13.78 13.19 1.08
CA THR A 85 12.93 12.17 0.45
C THR A 85 13.41 10.79 0.88
N PHE A 86 12.54 10.03 1.52
CA PHE A 86 12.77 8.66 1.93
C PHE A 86 12.14 7.70 0.93
N LYS A 87 12.82 6.57 0.71
CA LYS A 87 12.28 5.46 -0.08
C LYS A 87 11.99 4.30 0.86
N ARG A 88 10.79 3.73 0.75
CA ARG A 88 10.34 2.60 1.55
C ARG A 88 9.96 1.44 0.65
N ARG A 89 10.24 0.22 1.12
CA ARG A 89 9.88 -1.03 0.46
C ARG A 89 9.09 -1.87 1.44
N GLU A 90 7.88 -2.23 1.06
CA GLU A 90 6.93 -2.95 1.92
C GLU A 90 6.31 -4.12 1.15
N GLU A 91 5.68 -5.01 1.92
CA GLU A 91 4.95 -6.16 1.40
C GLU A 91 3.52 -6.11 1.92
N VAL A 92 2.56 -6.41 1.05
CA VAL A 92 1.15 -6.53 1.41
C VAL A 92 0.57 -7.83 0.89
N LEU A 93 -0.34 -8.43 1.66
CA LEU A 93 -1.14 -9.55 1.22
C LEU A 93 -2.42 -9.02 0.58
N PHE A 94 -2.81 -9.61 -0.54
CA PHE A 94 -4.12 -9.37 -1.13
C PHE A 94 -4.73 -10.69 -1.59
N GLN A 95 -6.05 -10.70 -1.70
CA GLN A 95 -6.80 -11.85 -2.18
C GLN A 95 -7.66 -11.45 -3.38
N VAL A 96 -7.80 -12.38 -4.30
CA VAL A 96 -8.74 -12.26 -5.42
C VAL A 96 -10.13 -12.63 -4.90
N SER A 97 -11.08 -11.74 -5.14
CA SER A 97 -12.50 -11.93 -4.86
C SER A 97 -13.28 -11.72 -6.16
N PRO A 98 -14.47 -12.31 -6.32
CA PRO A 98 -15.27 -12.11 -7.52
C PRO A 98 -15.54 -10.62 -7.75
N GLY A 99 -14.98 -10.08 -8.85
CA GLY A 99 -15.11 -8.67 -9.23
C GLY A 99 -14.22 -7.69 -8.44
N ALA A 100 -13.28 -8.16 -7.62
CA ALA A 100 -12.44 -7.28 -6.82
C ALA A 100 -11.10 -7.88 -6.35
N LEU A 101 -10.11 -7.01 -6.14
CA LEU A 101 -8.89 -7.31 -5.38
C LEU A 101 -9.01 -6.67 -4.00
N VAL A 102 -8.85 -7.48 -2.95
CA VAL A 102 -8.98 -7.04 -1.55
C VAL A 102 -7.62 -7.09 -0.87
N PHE A 103 -7.11 -5.93 -0.46
CA PHE A 103 -5.80 -5.77 0.17
C PHE A 103 -5.94 -5.77 1.70
N ALA A 104 -5.15 -6.61 2.36
CA ALA A 104 -4.97 -6.61 3.80
C ALA A 104 -3.99 -5.49 4.18
N VAL A 105 -4.45 -4.25 4.11
CA VAL A 105 -3.66 -3.07 4.47
C VAL A 105 -3.36 -3.11 5.97
N ILE A 106 -2.11 -2.87 6.33
CA ILE A 106 -1.67 -2.78 7.72
C ILE A 106 -2.20 -1.46 8.29
N ASP A 107 -3.14 -1.56 9.22
CA ASP A 107 -3.67 -0.43 9.98
C ASP A 107 -2.60 0.00 11.00
N ASN A 108 -1.70 0.89 10.59
CA ASN A 108 -0.69 1.50 11.48
C ASN A 108 -1.28 2.71 12.24
N ALA A 109 -2.61 2.75 12.44
CA ALA A 109 -3.25 3.83 13.16
C ALA A 109 -2.62 3.95 14.56
N ARG A 110 -2.20 5.17 14.91
CA ARG A 110 -1.65 5.48 16.22
C ARG A 110 -2.67 5.02 17.29
N PRO A 111 -2.31 4.14 18.24
CA PRO A 111 -3.15 3.93 19.40
C PRO A 111 -3.33 5.29 20.07
N SER A 112 -4.58 5.68 20.33
CA SER A 112 -4.85 6.93 21.01
C SER A 112 -4.18 6.86 22.39
N PRO A 113 -3.61 7.96 22.91
CA PRO A 113 -3.01 7.99 24.26
C PRO A 113 -4.02 7.65 25.38
N ALA A 114 -5.30 7.47 25.04
CA ALA A 114 -6.34 6.98 25.93
C ALA A 114 -6.34 5.45 26.13
N ASP A 115 -5.55 4.69 25.35
CA ASP A 115 -5.48 3.22 25.42
C ASP A 115 -4.41 2.72 26.42
N GLU A 116 -3.65 3.63 27.05
CA GLU A 116 -2.67 3.33 28.10
C GLU A 116 -3.23 3.66 29.51
N LEU A 117 -4.45 3.21 29.84
CA LEU A 117 -5.05 3.38 31.17
C LEU A 117 -5.33 2.05 31.88
#